data_AF-U2AWV7-F1
#
_entry.id   AF-U2AWV7-F1
#
_cell.length_a   1.000
_cell.length_b   1.000
_cell.length_c   1.000
_cell.angle_alpha   90.00
_cell.angle_beta   90.00
_cell.angle_gamma   90.00
#
_symmetry.space_group_name_H-M   'P 1'
#
loop_
_entity.id
_entity.type
_entity.pdbx_description
1 polymer ?
#
loop_
_entity_poly.entity_id
_entity_poly.type
_entity_poly.pdbx_seq_one_letter_code
_entity_poly.pdbx_strand_id
1 'polypeptide(L)'
;MYKRLLFLLCLWGGTLWAQREDRLLSAVKEFKNNNYQQVLTLLEGEDLKKNLDAYFLVIQSQYALVTQDYHKNIVKFDFNRLIQLRQSIDDYLYRSTNAKGIARVREIKEALAKYPTLELDFIIARSEKAQQQQLDSLRYSLDRRRYTKLLDLVEEYEQDKVLAPFHLEYYRLMALAKQYNKRTTPPEQKAALKEQLKAYKEAHQKKNILYDQAIEEALRKVR
;
A
#
# COMPACT_ATOMS: atom_id res chain seq x y z
N MET A 1 43.56 16.59 -45.66
CA MET A 1 43.65 16.04 -44.28
C MET A 1 42.32 16.08 -43.49
N TYR A 2 41.15 16.23 -44.14
CA TYR A 2 39.83 16.30 -43.46
C TYR A 2 38.99 15.01 -43.50
N LYS A 3 39.36 14.01 -44.31
CA LYS A 3 38.58 12.75 -44.45
C LYS A 3 38.73 11.77 -43.27
N ARG A 4 39.83 11.85 -42.49
CA ARG A 4 40.07 10.96 -41.33
C ARG A 4 39.37 11.40 -40.05
N LEU A 5 39.02 12.69 -39.92
CA LEU A 5 38.33 13.22 -38.73
C LEU A 5 36.82 12.94 -38.74
N LEU A 6 36.20 12.83 -39.92
CA LEU A 6 34.79 12.50 -40.09
C LEU A 6 34.46 11.04 -39.75
N PHE A 7 35.42 10.12 -39.98
CA PHE A 7 35.23 8.69 -39.70
C PHE A 7 35.20 8.37 -38.20
N LEU A 8 35.94 9.13 -37.39
CA LEU A 8 35.99 8.95 -35.93
C LEU A 8 34.72 9.47 -35.24
N LEU A 9 34.07 10.52 -35.75
CA LEU A 9 32.78 10.99 -35.22
C LEU A 9 31.61 10.05 -35.58
N CYS A 10 31.64 9.41 -36.75
CA CYS A 10 30.63 8.41 -37.13
C CYS A 10 30.70 7.10 -36.32
N LEU A 11 31.90 6.68 -35.90
CA LEU A 11 32.08 5.47 -35.08
C LEU A 11 31.59 5.65 -33.63
N TRP A 12 31.73 6.84 -33.05
CA TRP A 12 31.24 7.13 -31.69
C TRP A 12 29.73 7.37 -31.63
N GLY A 13 29.13 7.90 -32.71
CA GLY A 13 27.67 7.96 -32.85
C GLY A 13 27.05 6.57 -32.97
N GLY A 14 27.66 5.68 -33.77
CA GLY A 14 27.14 4.32 -34.00
C GLY A 14 27.12 3.44 -32.75
N THR A 15 28.13 3.52 -31.89
CA THR A 15 28.19 2.73 -30.64
C THR A 15 27.10 3.11 -29.64
N LEU A 16 26.78 4.40 -29.53
CA LEU A 16 25.72 4.89 -28.64
C LEU A 16 24.32 4.51 -29.16
N TRP A 17 24.11 4.57 -30.48
CA TRP A 17 22.83 4.17 -31.09
C TRP A 17 22.58 2.66 -31.02
N ALA A 18 23.60 1.82 -31.30
CA ALA A 18 23.48 0.37 -31.20
C ALA A 18 23.23 -0.10 -29.75
N GLN A 19 23.93 0.49 -28.77
CA GLN A 19 23.72 0.17 -27.35
C GLN A 19 22.32 0.60 -26.86
N ARG A 20 21.78 1.69 -27.42
CA ARG A 20 20.44 2.20 -27.10
C ARG A 20 19.32 1.33 -27.69
N GLU A 21 19.48 0.88 -28.94
CA GLU A 21 18.54 -0.02 -29.60
C GLU A 21 18.48 -1.39 -28.90
N ASP A 22 19.63 -1.92 -28.48
CA ASP A 22 19.74 -3.16 -27.72
C ASP A 22 19.05 -3.07 -26.33
N ARG A 23 19.20 -1.94 -25.64
CA ARG A 23 18.50 -1.69 -24.35
C ARG A 23 16.99 -1.63 -24.52
N LEU A 24 16.49 -0.93 -25.54
CA LEU A 24 15.05 -0.82 -25.79
C LEU A 24 14.45 -2.20 -26.14
N LEU A 25 15.12 -2.97 -27.00
CA LEU A 25 14.70 -4.33 -27.34
C LEU A 25 14.67 -5.25 -26.12
N SER A 26 15.70 -5.17 -25.27
CA SER A 26 15.76 -5.90 -24.00
C SER A 26 14.61 -5.49 -23.07
N ALA A 27 14.33 -4.19 -22.97
CA ALA A 27 13.23 -3.67 -22.16
C ALA A 27 11.86 -4.17 -22.69
N VAL A 28 11.65 -4.20 -24.01
CA VAL A 28 10.42 -4.75 -24.61
C VAL A 28 10.26 -6.24 -24.31
N LYS A 29 11.35 -7.01 -24.29
CA LYS A 29 11.34 -8.43 -23.91
C LYS A 29 10.90 -8.60 -22.45
N GLU A 30 11.50 -7.84 -21.54
CA GLU A 30 11.14 -7.89 -20.11
C GLU A 30 9.71 -7.43 -19.85
N PHE A 31 9.23 -6.43 -20.60
CA PHE A 31 7.85 -5.98 -20.53
C PHE A 31 6.87 -7.11 -20.89
N LYS A 32 7.13 -7.86 -21.98
CA LYS A 32 6.30 -9.00 -22.38
C LYS A 32 6.28 -10.13 -21.34
N ASN A 33 7.34 -10.24 -20.54
CA ASN A 33 7.43 -11.18 -19.43
C ASN A 33 6.79 -10.66 -18.12
N ASN A 34 6.16 -9.48 -18.14
CA ASN A 34 5.63 -8.78 -16.96
C ASN A 34 6.70 -8.37 -15.94
N ASN A 35 7.97 -8.30 -16.33
CA ASN A 35 9.08 -7.89 -15.47
C ASN A 35 9.22 -6.36 -15.45
N TYR A 36 8.15 -5.67 -15.05
CA TYR A 36 8.04 -4.20 -15.15
C TYR A 36 9.14 -3.45 -14.41
N GLN A 37 9.61 -3.95 -13.27
CA GLN A 37 10.71 -3.34 -12.54
C GLN A 37 12.01 -3.40 -13.37
N GLN A 38 12.28 -4.54 -14.00
CA GLN A 38 13.45 -4.72 -14.86
C GLN A 38 13.40 -3.81 -16.08
N VAL A 39 12.20 -3.56 -16.64
CA VAL A 39 12.01 -2.56 -17.71
C VAL A 39 12.46 -1.18 -17.25
N LEU A 40 12.05 -0.75 -16.06
CA LEU A 40 12.45 0.56 -15.51
C LEU A 40 13.96 0.64 -15.29
N THR A 41 14.58 -0.43 -14.78
CA THR A 41 16.04 -0.49 -14.60
C THR A 41 16.80 -0.46 -15.92
N LEU A 42 16.34 -1.17 -16.95
CA LEU A 42 17.00 -1.19 -18.26
C LEU A 42 16.94 0.17 -18.98
N LEU A 43 15.87 0.92 -18.75
CA LEU A 43 15.64 2.25 -19.33
C LEU A 43 16.06 3.39 -18.38
N GLU A 44 16.73 3.06 -17.27
CA GLU A 44 17.26 4.05 -16.35
C GLU A 44 18.35 4.88 -17.03
N GLY A 45 18.23 6.22 -16.94
CA GLY A 45 19.16 7.16 -17.57
C GLY A 45 18.90 7.45 -19.06
N GLU A 46 17.87 6.85 -19.66
CA GLU A 46 17.43 7.17 -21.02
C GLU A 46 16.82 8.59 -21.10
N ASP A 47 17.15 9.36 -22.14
CA ASP A 47 16.51 10.65 -22.40
C ASP A 47 15.11 10.42 -23.01
N LEU A 48 14.15 10.14 -22.12
CA LEU A 48 12.76 9.79 -22.48
C LEU A 48 12.07 10.86 -23.32
N LYS A 49 12.47 12.14 -23.20
CA LYS A 49 11.91 13.24 -24.01
C LYS A 49 12.33 13.15 -25.48
N LYS A 50 13.46 12.49 -25.76
CA LYS A 50 13.96 12.21 -27.11
C LYS A 50 13.66 10.79 -27.59
N ASN A 51 13.35 9.87 -26.68
CA ASN A 51 13.00 8.48 -26.99
C ASN A 51 11.58 8.17 -26.55
N LEU A 52 10.61 8.52 -27.40
CA LEU A 52 9.21 8.36 -27.07
C LEU A 52 8.79 6.87 -26.97
N ASP A 53 9.47 5.96 -27.65
CA ASP A 53 9.17 4.52 -27.52
C ASP A 53 9.60 3.98 -26.15
N ALA A 54 10.79 4.37 -25.67
CA ALA A 54 11.20 4.08 -24.30
C ALA A 54 10.27 4.74 -23.27
N TYR A 55 9.88 6.00 -23.50
CA TYR A 55 8.99 6.73 -22.60
C TYR A 55 7.62 6.07 -22.49
N PHE A 56 7.05 5.65 -23.62
CA PHE A 56 5.82 4.88 -23.65
C PHE A 56 5.92 3.61 -22.81
N LEU A 57 7.02 2.85 -22.98
CA LEU A 57 7.24 1.61 -22.22
C LEU A 57 7.42 1.85 -20.71
N VAL A 58 8.09 2.94 -20.34
CA VAL A 58 8.23 3.38 -18.94
C VAL A 58 6.87 3.70 -18.34
N ILE A 59 6.02 4.48 -19.03
CA ILE A 59 4.67 4.81 -18.54
C ILE A 59 3.84 3.55 -18.31
N GLN A 60 3.85 2.61 -19.26
CA GLN A 60 3.10 1.37 -19.12
C GLN A 60 3.60 0.53 -17.95
N SER A 61 4.92 0.44 -17.77
CA SER A 61 5.54 -0.34 -16.69
C SER A 61 5.28 0.29 -15.32
N GLN A 62 5.42 1.62 -15.21
CA GLN A 62 5.08 2.36 -13.99
C GLN A 62 3.61 2.20 -13.63
N TYR A 63 2.71 2.30 -14.61
CA TYR A 63 1.28 2.09 -14.39
C TYR A 63 0.97 0.68 -13.86
N ALA A 64 1.59 -0.36 -14.42
CA ALA A 64 1.43 -1.74 -13.97
C ALA A 64 1.88 -1.91 -12.50
N LEU A 65 3.07 -1.40 -12.17
CA LEU A 65 3.61 -1.47 -10.81
C LEU A 65 2.77 -0.67 -9.81
N VAL A 66 2.39 0.57 -10.17
CA VAL A 66 1.54 1.42 -9.31
C VAL A 66 0.21 0.73 -9.03
N THR A 67 -0.44 0.18 -10.06
CA THR A 67 -1.71 -0.53 -9.91
C THR A 67 -1.54 -1.73 -8.98
N GLN A 68 -0.49 -2.54 -9.17
CA GLN A 68 -0.23 -3.71 -8.34
C GLN A 68 0.05 -3.32 -6.88
N ASP A 69 0.95 -2.37 -6.65
CA ASP A 69 1.41 -1.98 -5.32
C ASP A 69 0.31 -1.29 -4.52
N TYR A 70 -0.49 -0.43 -5.17
CA TYR A 70 -1.61 0.26 -4.52
C TYR A 70 -2.64 -0.74 -3.97
N HIS A 71 -3.02 -1.74 -4.77
CA HIS A 71 -3.99 -2.76 -4.35
C HIS A 71 -3.40 -3.74 -3.33
N LYS A 72 -2.12 -4.09 -3.47
CA LYS A 72 -1.45 -5.05 -2.58
C LYS A 72 -1.16 -4.46 -1.20
N ASN A 73 -0.70 -3.21 -1.13
CA ASN A 73 -0.28 -2.59 0.11
C ASN A 73 -0.35 -1.05 0.05
N ILE A 74 -1.57 -0.50 0.06
CA ILE A 74 -1.80 0.95 0.15
C ILE A 74 -1.12 1.60 1.37
N VAL A 75 -0.93 0.87 2.47
CA VAL A 75 -0.30 1.38 3.71
C VAL A 75 1.15 1.80 3.48
N LYS A 76 1.89 1.02 2.67
CA LYS A 76 3.29 1.31 2.30
C LYS A 76 3.42 1.96 0.92
N PHE A 77 2.31 2.32 0.29
CA PHE A 77 2.33 2.91 -1.04
C PHE A 77 2.85 4.36 -0.99
N ASP A 78 3.74 4.70 -1.91
CA ASP A 78 4.25 6.07 -2.07
C ASP A 78 3.35 6.86 -3.03
N PHE A 79 2.61 7.83 -2.50
CA PHE A 79 1.71 8.69 -3.28
C PHE A 79 2.43 9.45 -4.39
N ASN A 80 3.71 9.79 -4.21
CA ASN A 80 4.48 10.53 -5.22
C ASN A 80 4.59 9.75 -6.54
N ARG A 81 4.53 8.41 -6.50
CA ARG A 81 4.52 7.59 -7.71
C ARG A 81 3.29 7.86 -8.59
N LEU A 82 2.12 8.14 -8.00
CA LEU A 82 0.93 8.54 -8.76
C LEU A 82 1.10 9.93 -9.38
N ILE A 83 1.69 10.88 -8.64
CA ILE A 83 1.97 12.23 -9.15
C ILE A 83 2.94 12.17 -10.33
N GLN A 84 4.07 11.49 -10.16
CA GLN A 84 5.12 11.36 -11.18
C GLN A 84 4.59 10.66 -12.44
N LEU A 85 3.76 9.63 -12.28
CA LEU A 85 3.14 8.94 -13.42
C LEU A 85 2.19 9.86 -14.20
N ARG A 86 1.36 10.65 -13.50
CA ARG A 86 0.45 11.63 -14.14
C ARG A 86 1.24 12.70 -14.91
N GLN A 87 2.31 13.22 -14.30
CA GLN A 87 3.21 14.17 -14.97
C GLN A 87 3.86 13.57 -16.21
N SER A 88 4.32 12.32 -16.12
CA SER A 88 4.94 11.58 -17.24
C SER A 88 3.95 11.38 -18.39
N ILE A 89 2.70 11.04 -18.06
CA ILE A 89 1.59 10.90 -19.01
C ILE A 89 1.32 12.22 -19.73
N ASP A 90 1.19 13.32 -19.00
CA ASP A 90 0.91 14.63 -19.58
C ASP A 90 2.06 15.11 -20.49
N ASP A 91 3.31 14.94 -20.07
CA ASP A 91 4.49 15.29 -20.87
C ASP A 91 4.60 14.41 -22.13
N TYR A 92 4.33 13.10 -22.03
CA TYR A 92 4.29 12.21 -23.20
C TYR A 92 3.19 12.61 -24.19
N LEU A 93 1.97 12.86 -23.70
CA LEU A 93 0.83 13.24 -24.55
C LEU A 93 1.04 14.59 -25.24
N TYR A 94 1.80 15.50 -24.63
CA TYR A 94 2.18 16.77 -25.24
C TYR A 94 3.21 16.60 -26.37
N ARG A 95 4.12 15.62 -26.26
CA ARG A 95 5.24 15.44 -27.20
C ARG A 95 4.97 14.44 -28.32
N SER A 96 4.18 13.40 -28.04
CA SER A 96 4.00 12.28 -28.95
C SER A 96 3.12 12.65 -30.12
N THR A 97 3.47 12.14 -31.30
CA THR A 97 2.65 12.20 -32.52
C THR A 97 2.14 10.81 -32.92
N ASN A 98 2.57 9.75 -32.22
CA ASN A 98 2.16 8.37 -32.49
C ASN A 98 0.73 8.13 -31.98
N ALA A 99 -0.23 8.06 -32.90
CA ALA A 99 -1.65 7.91 -32.58
C ALA A 99 -1.97 6.67 -31.71
N LYS A 100 -1.30 5.53 -31.94
CA LYS A 100 -1.52 4.32 -31.14
C LYS A 100 -0.98 4.48 -29.72
N GLY A 101 0.22 5.05 -29.58
CA GLY A 101 0.82 5.36 -28.29
C GLY A 101 -0.02 6.36 -27.50
N ILE A 102 -0.47 7.44 -28.15
CA ILE A 102 -1.37 8.44 -27.56
C ILE A 102 -2.67 7.81 -27.06
N ALA A 103 -3.35 7.01 -27.89
CA ALA A 103 -4.61 6.37 -27.51
C ALA A 103 -4.42 5.50 -26.25
N ARG A 104 -3.38 4.67 -26.23
CA ARG A 104 -3.09 3.80 -25.09
C ARG A 104 -2.71 4.58 -23.83
N VAL A 105 -1.95 5.67 -23.94
CA VAL A 105 -1.61 6.52 -22.78
C VAL A 105 -2.82 7.29 -22.26
N ARG A 106 -3.77 7.68 -23.12
CA ARG A 106 -5.06 8.25 -22.69
C ARG A 106 -5.90 7.25 -21.90
N GLU A 107 -5.96 5.99 -22.33
CA GLU A 107 -6.62 4.93 -21.56
C GLU A 107 -6.00 4.77 -20.15
N ILE A 108 -4.67 4.85 -20.06
CA ILE A 108 -3.98 4.83 -18.75
C ILE A 108 -4.36 6.06 -17.92
N LYS A 109 -4.39 7.24 -18.53
CA LYS A 109 -4.80 8.49 -17.85
C LYS A 109 -6.22 8.39 -17.28
N GLU A 110 -7.16 7.85 -18.07
CA GLU A 110 -8.54 7.61 -17.64
C GLU A 110 -8.61 6.57 -16.51
N ALA A 111 -7.84 5.49 -16.60
CA ALA A 111 -7.78 4.50 -15.53
C ALA A 111 -7.23 5.09 -14.22
N LEU A 112 -6.24 6.00 -14.31
CA LEU A 112 -5.67 6.70 -13.17
C LEU A 112 -6.63 7.70 -12.49
N ALA A 113 -7.74 8.07 -13.15
CA ALA A 113 -8.77 8.92 -12.56
C ALA A 113 -9.52 8.24 -11.39
N LYS A 114 -9.44 6.90 -11.29
CA LYS A 114 -10.01 6.13 -10.17
C LYS A 114 -9.16 6.19 -8.89
N TYR A 115 -7.94 6.69 -8.98
CA TYR A 115 -7.01 6.79 -7.84
C TYR A 115 -7.05 8.21 -7.27
N PRO A 116 -6.72 8.39 -5.98
CA PRO A 116 -6.66 9.70 -5.35
C PRO A 116 -5.81 10.70 -6.16
N THR A 117 -6.36 11.89 -6.41
CA THR A 117 -5.67 13.00 -7.06
C THR A 117 -5.01 13.92 -6.05
N LEU A 118 -5.60 14.04 -4.85
CA LEU A 118 -5.08 14.81 -3.73
C LEU A 118 -4.42 13.88 -2.72
N GLU A 119 -3.35 14.37 -2.08
CA GLU A 119 -2.66 13.63 -1.02
C GLU A 119 -3.59 13.38 0.18
N LEU A 120 -4.49 14.32 0.49
CA LEU A 120 -5.46 14.16 1.57
C LEU A 120 -6.39 12.95 1.34
N ASP A 121 -6.94 12.80 0.14
CA ASP A 121 -7.81 11.68 -0.22
C ASP A 121 -7.05 10.35 -0.13
N PHE A 122 -5.77 10.35 -0.52
CA PHE A 122 -4.89 9.20 -0.34
C PHE A 122 -4.65 8.86 1.13
N ILE A 123 -4.38 9.86 1.98
CA ILE A 123 -4.18 9.68 3.42
C ILE A 123 -5.44 9.08 4.06
N ILE A 124 -6.63 9.55 3.67
CA ILE A 124 -7.91 9.01 4.15
C ILE A 124 -8.06 7.54 3.75
N ALA A 125 -7.93 7.23 2.46
CA ALA A 125 -8.05 5.85 1.96
C ALA A 125 -7.02 4.90 2.61
N ARG A 126 -5.79 5.39 2.80
CA ARG A 126 -4.72 4.66 3.48
C ARG A 126 -5.07 4.39 4.94
N SER A 127 -5.58 5.40 5.65
CA SER A 127 -5.99 5.31 7.05
C SER A 127 -7.12 4.29 7.24
N GLU A 128 -8.16 4.36 6.41
CA GLU A 128 -9.29 3.42 6.43
C GLU A 128 -8.82 1.98 6.20
N LYS A 129 -7.92 1.77 5.23
CA LYS A 129 -7.37 0.43 4.97
C LYS A 129 -6.51 -0.06 6.14
N ALA A 130 -5.68 0.79 6.71
CA ALA A 130 -4.85 0.45 7.86
C ALA A 130 -5.72 0.07 9.07
N GLN A 131 -6.77 0.85 9.36
CA GLN A 131 -7.77 0.55 10.38
C GLN A 131 -8.42 -0.81 10.13
N GLN A 132 -8.88 -1.10 8.91
CA GLN A 132 -9.49 -2.38 8.58
C GLN A 132 -8.51 -3.56 8.79
N GLN A 133 -7.26 -3.43 8.35
CA GLN A 133 -6.23 -4.46 8.51
C GLN A 133 -5.89 -4.73 9.98
N GLN A 134 -5.77 -3.67 10.79
CA GLN A 134 -5.54 -3.80 12.23
C GLN A 134 -6.73 -4.50 12.91
N LEU A 135 -7.97 -4.08 12.62
CA LEU A 135 -9.19 -4.73 13.15
C LEU A 135 -9.28 -6.20 12.75
N ASP A 136 -8.99 -6.53 11.49
CA ASP A 136 -9.01 -7.91 11.01
C ASP A 136 -7.96 -8.78 11.71
N SER A 137 -6.77 -8.24 11.98
CA SER A 137 -5.70 -8.93 12.70
C SER A 137 -6.05 -9.19 14.16
N LEU A 138 -6.67 -8.21 14.83
CA LEU A 138 -7.17 -8.35 16.20
C LEU A 138 -8.29 -9.41 16.27
N ARG A 139 -9.30 -9.30 15.39
CA ARG A 139 -10.40 -10.27 15.27
C ARG A 139 -9.88 -11.68 15.03
N TYR A 140 -9.00 -11.84 14.05
CA TYR A 140 -8.40 -13.14 13.71
C TYR A 140 -7.67 -13.76 14.89
N SER A 141 -6.91 -12.96 15.65
CA SER A 141 -6.17 -13.44 16.82
C SER A 141 -7.13 -13.84 17.97
N LEU A 142 -8.20 -13.08 18.18
CA LEU A 142 -9.26 -13.41 19.13
C LEU A 142 -9.96 -14.73 18.77
N ASP A 143 -10.40 -14.88 17.52
CA ASP A 143 -11.12 -16.06 17.02
C ASP A 143 -10.27 -17.33 17.08
N ARG A 144 -8.96 -17.19 16.79
CA ARG A 144 -7.98 -18.29 16.89
C ARG A 144 -7.48 -18.53 18.29
N ARG A 145 -8.03 -17.85 19.30
CA ARG A 145 -7.67 -17.98 20.73
C ARG A 145 -6.19 -17.69 21.01
N ARG A 146 -5.55 -16.85 20.20
CA ARG A 146 -4.14 -16.44 20.34
C ARG A 146 -4.05 -15.21 21.23
N TYR A 147 -4.41 -15.35 22.50
CA TYR A 147 -4.61 -14.22 23.40
C TYR A 147 -3.34 -13.43 23.71
N THR A 148 -2.19 -14.08 23.88
CA THR A 148 -0.90 -13.37 24.04
C THR A 148 -0.60 -12.51 22.83
N LYS A 149 -0.68 -13.09 21.62
CA LYS A 149 -0.51 -12.34 20.37
C LYS A 149 -1.52 -11.19 20.24
N LEU A 150 -2.76 -11.40 20.68
CA LEU A 150 -3.78 -10.35 20.65
C LEU A 150 -3.39 -9.16 21.55
N LEU A 151 -2.84 -9.43 22.74
CA LEU A 151 -2.34 -8.37 23.63
C LEU A 151 -1.12 -7.65 23.04
N ASP A 152 -0.18 -8.40 22.44
CA ASP A 152 0.98 -7.81 21.74
C ASP A 152 0.53 -6.87 20.62
N LEU A 153 -0.47 -7.29 19.81
CA LEU A 153 -1.04 -6.47 18.74
C LEU A 153 -1.77 -5.23 19.27
N VAL A 154 -2.44 -5.32 20.43
CA VAL A 154 -3.08 -4.15 21.05
C VAL A 154 -2.03 -3.11 21.44
N GLU A 155 -0.93 -3.53 22.05
CA GLU A 155 0.15 -2.63 22.47
C GLU A 155 0.87 -2.00 21.26
N GLU A 156 1.10 -2.78 20.20
CA GLU A 156 1.62 -2.29 18.92
C GLU A 156 0.68 -1.22 18.33
N TYR A 157 -0.62 -1.52 18.21
CA TYR A 157 -1.57 -0.62 17.56
C TYR A 157 -1.96 0.61 18.42
N GLU A 158 -1.77 0.57 19.74
CA GLU A 158 -1.84 1.77 20.61
C GLU A 158 -0.78 2.80 20.20
N GLN A 159 0.41 2.36 19.77
CA GLN A 159 1.49 3.25 19.31
C GLN A 159 1.25 3.82 17.92
N ASP A 160 0.65 3.02 17.03
CA ASP A 160 0.34 3.42 15.65
C ASP A 160 -0.72 4.54 15.58
N LYS A 161 -1.58 4.66 16.59
CA LYS A 161 -2.68 5.66 16.68
C LYS A 161 -3.64 5.66 15.48
N VAL A 162 -3.71 4.55 14.74
CA VAL A 162 -4.62 4.37 13.62
C VAL A 162 -6.02 4.00 14.11
N LEU A 163 -6.12 3.10 15.10
CA LEU A 163 -7.39 2.70 15.68
C LEU A 163 -7.86 3.65 16.78
N ALA A 164 -9.17 3.88 16.80
CA ALA A 164 -9.80 4.56 17.92
C ALA A 164 -9.60 3.73 19.21
N PRO A 165 -9.27 4.36 20.36
CA PRO A 165 -8.91 3.65 21.59
C PRO A 165 -9.92 2.60 22.06
N PHE A 166 -11.22 2.84 21.83
CA PHE A 166 -12.27 1.92 22.27
C PHE A 166 -12.19 0.54 21.57
N HIS A 167 -11.68 0.44 20.33
CA HIS A 167 -11.46 -0.86 19.69
C HIS A 167 -10.36 -1.64 20.41
N LEU A 168 -9.26 -0.98 20.71
CA LEU A 168 -8.10 -1.60 21.36
C LEU A 168 -8.45 -2.05 22.77
N GLU A 169 -9.14 -1.20 23.53
CA GLU A 169 -9.63 -1.52 24.87
C GLU A 169 -10.57 -2.72 24.87
N TYR A 170 -11.51 -2.79 23.91
CA TYR A 170 -12.39 -3.95 23.73
C TYR A 170 -11.59 -5.25 23.54
N TYR A 171 -10.66 -5.28 22.58
CA TYR A 171 -9.91 -6.50 22.28
C TYR A 171 -8.99 -6.92 23.44
N ARG A 172 -8.40 -5.96 24.16
CA ARG A 172 -7.65 -6.21 25.40
C ARG A 172 -8.52 -6.90 26.44
N LEU A 173 -9.70 -6.34 26.72
CA LEU A 173 -10.62 -6.90 27.71
C LEU A 173 -11.15 -8.27 27.32
N MET A 174 -11.40 -8.52 26.03
CA MET A 174 -11.79 -9.83 25.54
C MET A 174 -10.67 -10.86 25.70
N ALA A 175 -9.41 -10.49 25.44
CA ALA A 175 -8.27 -11.38 25.69
C ALA A 175 -8.20 -11.79 27.18
N LEU A 176 -8.23 -10.79 28.08
CA LEU A 176 -8.16 -11.01 29.53
C LEU A 176 -9.35 -11.84 30.03
N ALA A 177 -10.57 -11.53 29.58
CA ALA A 177 -11.77 -12.27 29.95
C ALA A 177 -11.77 -13.72 29.46
N LYS A 178 -11.13 -14.02 28.32
CA LYS A 178 -11.00 -15.40 27.82
C LYS A 178 -9.88 -16.18 28.52
N GLN A 179 -8.87 -15.49 29.05
CA GLN A 179 -7.81 -16.09 29.86
C GLN A 179 -8.20 -16.28 31.33
N TYR A 180 -9.24 -15.57 31.80
CA TYR A 180 -9.77 -15.71 33.15
C TYR A 180 -10.19 -17.16 33.46
N ASN A 181 -9.72 -17.67 34.60
CA ASN A 181 -10.10 -18.97 35.12
C ASN A 181 -10.49 -18.85 36.60
N LYS A 182 -11.76 -19.12 36.89
CA LYS A 182 -12.34 -19.01 38.24
C LYS A 182 -11.57 -19.78 39.33
N ARG A 183 -10.86 -20.85 38.98
CA ARG A 183 -10.12 -21.69 39.93
C ARG A 183 -8.72 -21.19 40.25
N THR A 184 -8.08 -20.49 39.30
CA THR A 184 -6.65 -20.14 39.38
C THR A 184 -6.38 -18.65 39.40
N THR A 185 -7.33 -17.82 38.95
CA THR A 185 -7.16 -16.36 38.94
C THR A 185 -7.34 -15.78 40.35
N PRO A 186 -6.38 -14.98 40.85
CA PRO A 186 -6.49 -14.33 42.16
C PRO A 186 -7.72 -13.41 42.28
N PRO A 187 -8.31 -13.26 43.48
CA PRO A 187 -9.47 -12.39 43.71
C PRO A 187 -9.25 -10.93 43.27
N GLU A 188 -8.05 -10.39 43.45
CA GLU A 188 -7.70 -9.03 43.04
C GLU A 188 -7.76 -8.86 41.52
N GLN A 189 -7.22 -9.82 40.77
CA GLN A 189 -7.28 -9.82 39.30
C GLN A 189 -8.72 -9.97 38.79
N LYS A 190 -9.54 -10.79 39.48
CA LYS A 190 -10.97 -10.90 39.20
C LYS A 190 -11.68 -9.54 39.40
N ALA A 191 -11.42 -8.87 40.51
CA ALA A 191 -12.02 -7.57 40.82
C ALA A 191 -11.61 -6.51 39.78
N ALA A 192 -10.31 -6.43 39.47
CA ALA A 192 -9.79 -5.51 38.47
C ALA A 192 -10.41 -5.74 37.08
N LEU A 193 -10.45 -6.99 36.60
CA LEU A 193 -11.07 -7.30 35.31
C LEU A 193 -12.56 -6.93 35.27
N LYS A 194 -13.28 -7.18 36.37
CA LYS A 194 -14.69 -6.83 36.48
C LYS A 194 -14.92 -5.31 36.45
N GLU A 195 -14.07 -4.54 37.12
CA GLU A 195 -14.13 -3.08 37.07
C GLU A 195 -13.80 -2.53 35.69
N GLN A 196 -12.75 -3.03 35.04
CA GLN A 196 -12.38 -2.61 33.69
C GLN A 196 -13.50 -2.91 32.67
N LEU A 197 -14.13 -4.08 32.75
CA LEU A 197 -15.28 -4.43 31.90
C LEU A 197 -16.49 -3.50 32.13
N LYS A 198 -16.73 -3.06 33.37
CA LYS A 198 -17.80 -2.09 33.68
C LYS A 198 -17.45 -0.70 33.16
N ALA A 199 -16.23 -0.23 33.40
CA ALA A 199 -15.74 1.06 32.95
C ALA A 199 -15.82 1.18 31.42
N TYR A 200 -15.40 0.14 30.69
CA TYR A 200 -15.54 0.08 29.24
C TYR A 200 -17.00 0.22 28.80
N LYS A 201 -17.91 -0.54 29.45
CA LYS A 201 -19.34 -0.49 29.13
C LYS A 201 -19.91 0.90 29.35
N GLU A 202 -19.56 1.57 30.44
CA GLU A 202 -20.04 2.91 30.77
C GLU A 202 -19.48 3.97 29.82
N ALA A 203 -18.20 3.87 29.45
CA ALA A 203 -17.53 4.86 28.58
C ALA A 203 -17.88 4.72 27.09
N HIS A 204 -18.18 3.50 26.62
CA HIS A 204 -18.27 3.20 25.19
C HIS A 204 -19.58 2.54 24.75
N GLN A 205 -20.60 2.53 25.61
CA GLN A 205 -21.90 1.96 25.28
C GLN A 205 -22.44 2.49 23.94
N LYS A 206 -23.07 1.62 23.16
CA LYS A 206 -23.73 1.92 21.88
C LYS A 206 -22.76 2.31 20.74
N LYS A 207 -21.45 2.35 20.96
CA LYS A 207 -20.47 2.54 19.88
C LYS A 207 -20.39 1.33 18.95
N ASN A 208 -20.57 0.12 19.48
CA ASN A 208 -20.66 -1.11 18.71
C ASN A 208 -21.52 -2.13 19.44
N ILE A 209 -22.68 -2.48 18.86
CA ILE A 209 -23.66 -3.38 19.47
C ILE A 209 -23.07 -4.77 19.75
N LEU A 210 -22.19 -5.28 18.87
CA LEU A 210 -21.55 -6.58 19.07
C LEU A 210 -20.57 -6.55 20.25
N TYR A 211 -19.87 -5.42 20.44
CA TYR A 211 -18.97 -5.26 21.58
C TYR A 211 -19.73 -5.18 22.88
N ASP A 212 -20.83 -4.42 22.92
CA ASP A 212 -21.70 -4.32 24.09
C ASP A 212 -22.21 -5.71 24.53
N GLN A 213 -22.68 -6.52 23.58
CA GLN A 213 -23.14 -7.88 23.85
C GLN A 213 -22.01 -8.77 24.41
N ALA A 214 -20.83 -8.72 23.81
CA ALA A 214 -19.68 -9.52 24.25
C ALA A 214 -19.17 -9.10 25.64
N ILE A 215 -19.16 -7.80 25.95
CA ILE A 215 -18.77 -7.26 27.26
C ILE A 215 -19.77 -7.69 28.34
N GLU A 216 -21.07 -7.65 28.04
CA GLU A 216 -22.10 -8.14 28.95
C GLU A 216 -21.94 -9.65 29.24
N GLU A 217 -21.64 -10.44 28.21
CA GLU A 217 -21.38 -11.87 28.38
C GLU A 217 -20.13 -12.11 29.24
N ALA A 218 -19.05 -11.35 29.00
CA ALA A 218 -17.84 -11.42 29.80
C ALA A 218 -18.10 -11.06 31.27
N LEU A 219 -18.85 -9.99 31.55
CA LEU A 219 -19.25 -9.60 32.90
C LEU A 219 -20.05 -10.70 33.63
N ARG A 220 -20.92 -11.42 32.91
CA ARG A 220 -21.65 -12.57 33.49
C ARG A 220 -20.73 -13.72 33.85
N LYS A 221 -19.71 -14.00 33.03
CA LYS A 221 -18.72 -15.08 33.26
C LYS A 221 -17.75 -14.78 34.40
N VAL A 222 -17.41 -13.51 34.59
CA VAL A 222 -16.52 -13.05 35.67
C VAL A 222 -17.30 -12.86 36.99
N ARG A 223 -18.63 -13.05 37.02
CA ARG A 223 -19.45 -12.90 38.24
C ARG A 223 -19.09 -13.94 39.31
#